data_AF-A0A537ZS84-F1
#
_entry.id   AF-A0A537ZS84-F1
#
_cell.length_a   1.000
_cell.length_b   1.000
_cell.length_c   1.000
_cell.angle_alpha   90.00
_cell.angle_beta   90.00
_cell.angle_gamma   90.00
#
_symmetry.space_group_name_H-M   'P 1'
#
loop_
_entity.id
_entity.type
_entity.pdbx_description
1 polymer ?
#
loop_
_entity_poly.entity_id
_entity_poly.type
_entity_poly.pdbx_seq_one_letter_code
_entity_poly.pdbx_strand_id
1 'polypeptide(L)'
;MGTPVRTHVRLVRSTFDACESARELLSLQLDGELAELDRARLDAHLDHCAGCRTFRDEITGATATLRRTPLEEVRFRVVVPRRRLVSIRALQAGAAAAAVALVGGLSAISGLMAHEASGPSVKIGLHATDRGDELVPGKVRFRISPQRTGDRIAL
;
A
#
# COMPACT_ATOMS: atom_id res chain seq x y z
N MET A 1 -3.95 -47.94 -18.94
CA MET A 1 -3.90 -46.49 -18.64
C MET A 1 -4.82 -46.21 -17.45
N GLY A 2 -4.26 -46.00 -16.25
CA GLY A 2 -5.03 -45.56 -15.08
C GLY A 2 -5.02 -44.04 -14.98
N THR A 3 -6.19 -43.40 -14.90
CA THR A 3 -6.32 -41.95 -14.72
C THR A 3 -5.84 -41.54 -13.31
N PRO A 4 -5.00 -40.50 -13.17
CA PRO A 4 -4.61 -40.02 -11.85
C PRO A 4 -5.79 -39.32 -11.16
N VAL A 5 -6.16 -39.81 -9.97
CA VAL A 5 -7.11 -39.13 -9.08
C VAL A 5 -6.41 -37.91 -8.50
N ARG A 6 -6.88 -36.72 -8.87
CA ARG A 6 -6.44 -35.45 -8.27
C ARG A 6 -7.11 -35.28 -6.91
N THR A 7 -6.38 -35.58 -5.85
CA THR A 7 -6.81 -35.28 -4.49
C THR A 7 -6.63 -33.78 -4.24
N HIS A 8 -7.71 -33.02 -4.18
CA HIS A 8 -7.67 -31.65 -3.68
C HIS A 8 -7.55 -31.70 -2.16
N VAL A 9 -6.35 -31.41 -1.64
CA VAL A 9 -6.13 -31.25 -0.19
C VAL A 9 -6.78 -29.94 0.23
N ARG A 10 -7.91 -30.02 0.92
CA ARG A 10 -8.52 -28.89 1.64
C ARG A 10 -7.73 -28.70 2.92
N LEU A 11 -6.90 -27.65 2.98
CA LEU A 11 -6.16 -27.30 4.19
C LEU A 11 -7.16 -26.86 5.26
N VAL A 12 -7.45 -27.76 6.20
CA VAL A 12 -8.09 -27.41 7.46
C VAL A 12 -7.06 -26.63 8.26
N ARG A 13 -7.37 -25.38 8.59
CA ARG A 13 -6.50 -24.52 9.39
C ARG A 13 -6.15 -25.25 10.69
N SER A 14 -4.87 -25.32 11.04
CA SER A 14 -4.48 -26.00 12.26
C SER A 14 -5.11 -25.28 13.46
N THR A 15 -5.36 -26.00 14.55
CA THR A 15 -5.91 -25.39 15.78
C THR A 15 -4.96 -24.32 16.33
N PHE A 16 -3.65 -24.48 16.13
CA PHE A 16 -2.64 -23.48 16.49
C PHE A 16 -2.84 -22.18 15.70
N ASP A 17 -2.93 -22.25 14.37
CA ASP A 17 -3.14 -21.06 13.52
C ASP A 17 -4.49 -20.39 13.80
N ALA A 18 -5.50 -21.16 14.21
CA ALA A 18 -6.81 -20.63 14.60
C ALA A 18 -6.76 -19.88 15.94
N CYS A 19 -6.01 -20.41 16.92
CA CYS A 19 -5.77 -19.74 18.20
C CYS A 19 -4.96 -18.45 18.02
N GLU A 20 -3.91 -18.48 17.18
CA GLU A 20 -3.11 -17.27 16.89
C GLU A 20 -3.98 -16.17 16.29
N SER A 21 -4.78 -16.47 15.26
CA SER A 21 -5.71 -15.49 14.70
C SER A 21 -6.78 -15.03 15.67
N ALA A 22 -7.30 -15.90 16.53
CA ALA A 22 -8.22 -15.47 17.58
C ALA A 22 -7.56 -14.47 18.55
N ARG A 23 -6.28 -14.65 18.88
CA ARG A 23 -5.52 -13.70 19.72
C ARG A 23 -5.28 -12.36 19.03
N GLU A 24 -5.03 -12.36 17.72
CA GLU A 24 -4.96 -11.13 16.92
C GLU A 24 -6.30 -10.37 16.93
N LEU A 25 -7.41 -11.07 16.69
CA LEU A 25 -8.75 -10.48 16.73
C LEU A 25 -9.11 -9.94 18.13
N LEU A 26 -8.69 -10.62 19.19
CA LEU A 26 -8.82 -10.13 20.56
C LEU A 26 -8.05 -8.83 20.80
N SER A 27 -6.85 -8.67 20.22
CA SER A 27 -6.11 -7.41 20.26
C SER A 27 -6.90 -6.28 19.58
N LEU A 28 -7.40 -6.52 18.37
CA LEU A 28 -8.23 -5.55 17.65
C LEU A 28 -9.50 -5.19 18.44
N GLN A 29 -10.10 -6.18 19.14
CA GLN A 29 -11.26 -5.95 19.99
C GLN A 29 -10.96 -4.96 21.12
N LEU A 30 -9.82 -5.11 21.79
CA LEU A 30 -9.40 -4.23 22.88
C LEU A 30 -9.13 -2.79 22.43
N ASP A 31 -8.70 -2.62 21.18
CA ASP A 31 -8.44 -1.32 20.57
C ASP A 31 -9.69 -0.71 19.90
N GLY A 32 -10.81 -1.45 19.87
CA GLY A 32 -12.05 -1.00 19.24
C GLY A 32 -12.03 -1.06 17.71
N GLU A 33 -11.06 -1.78 17.13
CA GLU A 33 -10.80 -1.88 15.69
C GLU A 33 -11.36 -3.18 15.08
N LEU A 34 -12.11 -3.98 15.86
CA LEU A 34 -12.66 -5.25 15.40
C LEU A 34 -13.89 -5.07 14.50
N ALA A 35 -13.79 -5.54 13.26
CA ALA A 35 -14.88 -5.58 12.30
C ALA A 35 -15.97 -6.60 12.68
N GLU A 36 -17.23 -6.36 12.26
CA GLU A 36 -18.38 -7.22 12.60
C GLU A 36 -18.20 -8.69 12.19
N LEU A 37 -17.70 -8.94 10.98
CA LEU A 37 -17.45 -10.30 10.50
C LEU A 37 -16.41 -11.03 11.36
N ASP A 38 -15.37 -10.30 11.77
CA ASP A 38 -14.31 -10.87 12.59
C ASP A 38 -14.76 -11.07 14.04
N ARG A 39 -15.71 -10.27 14.53
CA ARG A 39 -16.39 -10.54 15.80
C ARG A 39 -17.13 -11.87 15.77
N ALA A 40 -17.92 -12.14 14.74
CA ALA A 40 -18.60 -13.43 14.61
C ALA A 40 -17.62 -14.62 14.52
N ARG A 41 -16.48 -14.45 13.84
CA ARG A 41 -15.42 -15.47 13.77
C ARG A 41 -14.76 -15.71 15.12
N LEU A 42 -14.47 -14.63 15.85
CA LEU A 42 -13.88 -14.69 17.18
C LEU A 42 -14.83 -15.39 18.15
N ASP A 43 -16.12 -15.01 18.17
CA ASP A 43 -17.13 -15.62 19.03
C ASP A 43 -17.24 -17.13 18.80
N ALA A 44 -17.30 -17.56 17.53
CA ALA A 44 -17.33 -18.98 17.19
C ALA A 44 -16.10 -19.75 17.70
N HIS A 45 -14.91 -19.14 17.67
CA HIS A 45 -13.71 -19.76 18.24
C HIS A 45 -13.78 -19.82 19.78
N LEU A 46 -14.24 -18.74 20.42
CA LEU A 46 -14.34 -18.63 21.87
C LEU A 46 -15.38 -19.60 22.46
N ASP A 47 -16.39 -20.02 21.72
CA ASP A 47 -17.33 -21.05 22.16
C ASP A 47 -16.62 -22.39 22.43
N HIS A 48 -15.58 -22.70 21.66
CA HIS A 48 -14.97 -24.03 21.63
C HIS A 48 -13.57 -24.06 22.28
N CYS A 49 -12.89 -22.91 22.41
CA CYS A 49 -11.51 -22.86 22.90
C CYS A 49 -11.41 -22.22 24.30
N ALA A 50 -11.26 -23.06 25.32
CA ALA A 50 -11.06 -22.62 26.70
C ALA A 50 -9.79 -21.75 26.87
N GLY A 51 -8.69 -22.09 26.19
CA GLY A 51 -7.44 -21.35 26.28
C GLY A 51 -7.56 -19.91 25.77
N CYS A 52 -8.34 -19.68 24.70
CA CYS A 52 -8.57 -18.33 24.19
C CYS A 52 -9.56 -17.53 25.05
N ARG A 53 -10.49 -18.18 25.77
CA ARG A 53 -11.31 -17.51 26.79
C ARG A 53 -10.46 -17.02 27.96
N THR A 54 -9.59 -17.88 28.50
CA THR A 54 -8.66 -17.50 29.57
C THR A 54 -7.75 -16.36 29.11
N PHE A 55 -7.17 -16.47 27.91
CA PHE A 55 -6.32 -15.41 27.36
C PHE A 55 -7.07 -14.08 27.24
N ARG A 56 -8.32 -14.07 26.73
CA ARG A 56 -9.16 -12.87 26.66
C ARG A 56 -9.30 -12.20 28.03
N ASP A 57 -9.60 -12.98 29.07
CA ASP A 57 -9.82 -12.44 30.40
C ASP A 57 -8.52 -11.84 30.97
N GLU A 58 -7.37 -12.51 30.77
CA GLU A 58 -6.04 -12.01 31.15
C GLU A 58 -5.68 -10.68 30.47
N ILE A 59 -5.78 -10.61 29.14
CA ILE A 59 -5.40 -9.41 28.40
C ILE A 59 -6.37 -8.24 28.66
N THR A 60 -7.64 -8.54 28.92
CA THR A 60 -8.65 -7.52 29.24
C THR A 60 -8.33 -6.90 30.59
N GLY A 61 -8.01 -7.72 31.60
CA GLY A 61 -7.58 -7.26 32.92
C GLY A 61 -6.28 -6.44 32.86
N ALA A 62 -5.28 -6.93 32.13
CA ALA A 62 -4.01 -6.23 31.96
C ALA A 62 -4.20 -4.87 31.27
N THR A 63 -4.96 -4.83 30.17
CA THR A 63 -5.25 -3.61 29.40
C THR A 63 -6.04 -2.60 30.22
N ALA A 64 -7.06 -3.05 30.96
CA ALA A 64 -7.84 -2.18 31.83
C ALA A 64 -6.98 -1.58 32.95
N THR A 65 -6.06 -2.37 33.52
CA THR A 65 -5.12 -1.90 34.54
C THR A 65 -4.21 -0.82 33.96
N LEU A 66 -3.51 -1.11 32.85
CA LEU A 66 -2.60 -0.16 32.21
C LEU A 66 -3.28 1.15 31.79
N ARG A 67 -4.49 1.08 31.23
CA ARG A 67 -5.24 2.28 30.80
C ARG A 67 -5.78 3.13 31.96
N ARG A 68 -5.97 2.53 33.15
CA ARG A 68 -6.45 3.24 34.35
C ARG A 68 -5.33 3.73 35.25
N THR A 69 -4.14 3.15 35.16
CA THR A 69 -2.98 3.57 35.93
C THR A 69 -2.63 5.03 35.58
N PRO A 70 -2.48 5.92 36.57
CA PRO A 70 -2.02 7.29 36.33
C PRO A 70 -0.69 7.30 35.58
N LEU A 71 -0.55 8.24 34.64
CA LEU A 71 0.70 8.39 33.88
C LEU A 71 1.84 8.79 34.82
N GLU A 72 2.96 8.08 34.70
CA GLU A 72 4.19 8.41 35.43
C GLU A 72 4.88 9.60 34.77
N GLU A 73 5.33 10.57 35.57
CA GLU A 73 6.06 11.72 35.07
C GLU A 73 7.49 11.34 34.68
N VAL A 74 7.79 11.51 33.39
CA VAL A 74 9.08 11.17 32.81
C VAL A 74 10.10 12.28 33.13
N ARG A 75 11.18 11.97 33.85
CA ARG A 75 12.22 12.95 34.24
C ARG A 75 13.25 13.27 33.17
N PHE A 76 13.10 12.70 31.98
CA PHE A 76 13.99 12.92 30.83
C PHE A 76 13.22 13.46 29.64
N ARG A 77 13.91 14.18 28.76
CA ARG A 77 13.31 14.72 27.54
C ARG A 77 13.06 13.59 26.55
N VAL A 78 11.79 13.31 26.27
CA VAL A 78 11.39 12.48 25.13
C VAL A 78 11.51 13.32 23.85
N VAL A 79 12.44 12.94 22.97
CA VAL A 79 12.57 13.56 21.64
C VAL A 79 11.85 12.70 20.63
N VAL A 80 10.71 13.17 20.11
CA VAL A 80 10.04 12.51 18.99
C VAL A 80 10.68 13.01 17.70
N PRO A 81 11.29 12.15 16.87
CA PRO A 81 11.88 12.58 15.62
C PRO A 81 10.79 13.15 14.71
N ARG A 82 10.87 14.46 14.43
CA ARG A 82 10.01 15.08 13.42
C ARG A 82 10.44 14.54 12.07
N ARG A 83 9.58 13.75 11.42
CA ARG A 83 9.72 13.46 9.99
C ARG A 83 9.69 14.81 9.28
N ARG A 84 10.84 15.29 8.80
CA ARG A 84 10.88 16.44 7.89
C ARG A 84 10.22 15.95 6.61
N LEU A 85 8.92 16.20 6.50
CA LEU A 85 8.24 16.20 5.21
C LEU A 85 8.82 17.40 4.45
N VAL A 86 10.02 17.25 3.91
CA VAL A 86 10.51 18.18 2.88
C VAL A 86 9.43 18.12 1.82
N SER A 87 8.65 19.21 1.71
CA SER A 87 7.54 19.22 0.78
C SER A 87 8.11 18.88 -0.60
N ILE A 88 7.57 17.85 -1.25
CA ILE A 88 7.97 17.50 -2.62
C ILE A 88 7.90 18.75 -3.52
N ARG A 89 7.02 19.70 -3.18
CA ARG A 89 6.93 21.05 -3.77
C ARG A 89 8.21 21.88 -3.69
N ALA A 90 8.96 21.83 -2.59
CA ALA A 90 10.25 22.53 -2.47
C ALA A 90 11.32 21.93 -3.39
N LEU A 91 11.33 20.60 -3.55
CA LEU A 91 12.19 19.91 -4.54
C LEU A 91 11.76 20.21 -5.97
N GLN A 92 10.44 20.27 -6.23
CA GLN A 92 9.88 20.61 -7.55
C GLN A 92 10.20 22.05 -7.96
N ALA A 93 10.16 23.02 -7.04
CA ALA A 93 10.51 24.41 -7.31
C ALA A 93 11.99 24.55 -7.72
N GLY A 94 12.90 23.83 -7.06
CA GLY A 94 14.32 23.80 -7.45
C GLY A 94 14.56 23.17 -8.83
N ALA A 95 13.87 22.08 -9.15
CA ALA A 95 13.99 21.40 -10.43
C ALA A 95 13.45 22.25 -11.61
N ALA A 96 12.34 22.96 -11.41
CA ALA A 96 11.76 23.83 -12.43
C ALA A 96 12.67 25.02 -12.78
N ALA A 97 13.31 25.65 -11.79
CA ALA A 97 14.24 26.75 -12.03
C ALA A 97 15.48 26.31 -12.82
N ALA A 98 16.03 25.12 -12.54
CA ALA A 98 17.14 24.56 -13.29
C ALA A 98 16.77 24.23 -14.75
N ALA A 99 15.57 23.71 -15.00
CA ALA A 99 15.09 23.43 -16.35
C ALA A 99 14.90 24.71 -17.18
N VAL A 100 14.35 25.78 -16.60
CA VAL A 100 14.20 27.08 -17.27
C VAL A 100 15.57 27.71 -17.59
N ALA A 101 16.55 27.60 -16.69
CA ALA A 101 17.90 28.10 -16.94
C ALA A 101 18.61 27.36 -18.09
N LEU A 102 18.42 26.05 -18.21
CA LEU A 102 19.00 25.26 -19.30
C LEU A 102 18.35 25.54 -20.66
N VAL A 103 17.04 25.80 -20.70
CA VAL A 103 16.35 26.17 -21.95
C VAL A 103 16.64 27.62 -22.35
N GLY A 104 16.57 28.57 -21.41
CA GLY A 104 16.84 29.98 -21.68
C GLY A 104 18.31 30.30 -21.98
N GLY A 105 19.25 29.58 -21.36
CA GLY A 105 20.69 29.74 -21.59
C GLY A 105 21.15 29.28 -22.96
N LEU A 106 20.50 28.25 -23.54
CA LEU A 106 20.81 27.79 -24.90
C LEU A 106 20.08 28.60 -25.98
N SER A 107 18.90 29.18 -25.69
CA SER A 107 18.16 29.99 -26.67
C SER A 107 18.86 31.29 -27.07
N ALA A 108 19.77 31.82 -26.25
CA ALA A 108 20.58 32.98 -26.63
C ALA A 108 21.59 32.68 -27.77
N ILE A 109 21.88 31.39 -28.01
CA ILE A 109 22.84 30.95 -29.03
C ILE A 109 22.11 30.33 -30.24
N SER A 110 20.92 29.75 -30.04
CA SER A 110 20.15 29.06 -31.10
C SER A 110 19.16 29.94 -31.88
N GLY A 111 18.98 31.22 -31.53
CA GLY A 111 18.13 32.14 -32.29
C GLY A 111 18.56 32.39 -33.75
N LEU A 112 19.73 31.88 -34.17
CA LEU A 112 20.20 31.99 -35.55
C LEU A 112 19.84 30.77 -36.42
N MET A 113 19.37 29.66 -35.86
CA MET A 113 19.13 28.42 -36.63
C MET A 113 17.80 27.78 -36.21
N ALA A 114 16.70 28.42 -36.57
CA ALA A 114 15.40 27.76 -36.60
C ALA A 114 15.40 26.73 -37.74
N HIS A 115 15.43 25.45 -37.39
CA HIS A 115 14.98 24.41 -38.31
C HIS A 115 14.09 23.42 -37.56
N GLU A 116 12.95 23.13 -38.19
CA GLU A 116 11.86 22.34 -37.66
C GLU A 116 12.35 20.97 -37.14
N ALA A 117 12.02 20.65 -35.89
CA ALA A 117 12.20 19.32 -35.35
C ALA A 117 10.88 18.84 -34.74
N SER A 118 10.11 18.12 -35.54
CA SER A 118 8.98 17.29 -35.10
C SER A 118 9.50 16.23 -34.12
N GLY A 119 9.19 16.37 -32.83
CA GLY A 119 9.46 15.35 -31.79
C GLY A 119 8.30 14.36 -31.63
N PRO A 120 8.55 13.11 -31.21
CA PRO A 120 7.50 12.11 -31.03
C PRO A 120 6.58 12.45 -29.86
N SER A 121 5.27 12.58 -30.14
CA SER A 121 4.22 12.77 -29.14
C SER A 121 3.91 11.45 -28.45
N VAL A 122 4.32 11.28 -27.19
CA VAL A 122 3.85 10.19 -26.33
C VAL A 122 2.50 10.59 -25.72
N LYS A 123 1.41 9.99 -26.22
CA LYS A 123 0.08 10.16 -25.64
C LYS A 123 -0.12 9.14 -24.51
N ILE A 124 -0.14 9.61 -23.27
CA ILE A 124 -0.51 8.79 -22.11
C ILE A 124 -2.02 8.93 -21.92
N GLY A 125 -2.78 7.94 -22.41
CA GLY A 125 -4.21 7.84 -22.14
C GLY A 125 -4.45 7.12 -20.81
N LEU A 126 -5.12 7.78 -19.88
CA LEU A 126 -5.60 7.14 -18.65
C LEU A 126 -6.84 6.30 -19.01
N HIS A 127 -6.66 4.99 -19.23
CA HIS A 127 -7.80 4.09 -19.37
C HIS A 127 -8.25 3.64 -17.98
N ALA A 128 -9.38 4.18 -17.52
CA ALA A 128 -10.18 3.59 -16.45
C ALA A 128 -10.97 2.42 -17.06
N THR A 129 -10.74 1.20 -16.58
CA THR A 129 -11.66 0.11 -16.87
C THR A 129 -12.80 0.17 -15.86
N ASP A 130 -13.96 0.60 -16.31
CA ASP A 130 -15.21 0.36 -15.60
C ASP A 130 -15.52 -1.15 -15.67
N ARG A 131 -15.36 -1.81 -14.53
CA ARG A 131 -15.85 -3.18 -14.31
C ARG A 131 -16.44 -3.13 -12.90
N GLY A 132 -17.76 -2.93 -12.86
CA GLY A 132 -18.67 -2.83 -11.71
C GLY A 132 -18.09 -3.12 -10.32
N ASP A 133 -18.25 -2.13 -9.44
CA ASP A 133 -18.25 -2.21 -7.96
C ASP A 133 -17.25 -3.16 -7.30
N GLU A 134 -15.95 -2.84 -7.37
CA GLU A 134 -15.03 -2.99 -6.23
C GLU A 134 -13.68 -2.30 -6.52
N LEU A 135 -13.28 -1.30 -5.71
CA LEU A 135 -11.96 -0.67 -5.79
C LEU A 135 -10.90 -1.57 -5.14
N VAL A 136 -10.35 -2.51 -5.91
CA VAL A 136 -9.12 -3.23 -5.53
C VAL A 136 -7.90 -2.47 -6.09
N PRO A 137 -6.83 -2.20 -5.32
CA PRO A 137 -5.62 -1.57 -5.84
C PRO A 137 -4.92 -2.50 -6.85
N GLY A 138 -5.21 -2.27 -8.14
CA GLY A 138 -4.68 -3.06 -9.25
C GLY A 138 -3.21 -2.77 -9.54
N LYS A 139 -2.40 -3.82 -9.63
CA LYS A 139 -0.99 -3.75 -10.07
C LYS A 139 -0.92 -3.18 -11.49
N VAL A 140 -0.29 -2.01 -11.63
CA VAL A 140 -0.02 -1.41 -12.94
C VAL A 140 1.10 -2.19 -13.62
N ARG A 141 0.81 -2.81 -14.78
CA ARG A 141 1.85 -3.38 -15.66
C ARG A 141 2.17 -2.39 -16.77
N PHE A 142 3.41 -1.92 -16.81
CA PHE A 142 3.92 -1.14 -17.93
C PHE A 142 4.42 -2.08 -19.02
N ARG A 143 3.93 -1.91 -20.25
CA ARG A 143 4.43 -2.60 -21.44
C ARG A 143 4.97 -1.55 -22.40
N ILE A 144 6.29 -1.48 -22.53
CA ILE A 144 6.95 -0.61 -23.50
C ILE A 144 7.15 -1.43 -24.77
N SER A 145 6.45 -1.04 -25.85
CA SER A 145 6.72 -1.56 -27.19
C SER A 145 7.45 -0.47 -28.00
N PRO A 146 8.63 -0.75 -28.56
CA PRO A 146 9.29 0.21 -29.45
C PRO A 146 8.53 0.24 -30.79
N GLN A 147 8.04 1.42 -31.18
CA GLN A 147 7.52 1.63 -32.53
C GLN A 147 8.70 1.85 -33.49
N ARG A 148 8.84 0.95 -34.46
CA ARG A 148 9.78 1.09 -35.58
C ARG A 148 9.07 1.89 -36.67
N THR A 149 9.38 3.18 -36.77
CA THR A 149 8.89 4.05 -37.85
C THR A 149 9.65 3.72 -39.12
N GLY A 150 9.06 2.91 -40.00
CA GLY A 150 9.55 2.64 -41.35
C GLY A 150 8.74 3.45 -42.35
N ASP A 151 9.32 4.54 -42.83
CA ASP A 151 8.78 5.34 -43.93
C ASP A 151 9.09 4.63 -45.26
N ARG A 152 8.08 4.46 -46.13
CA ARG A 152 8.31 4.14 -47.55
C ARG A 152 7.60 5.19 -48.39
N ILE A 153 8.43 6.09 -48.87
CA ILE A 153 8.17 7.11 -49.88
C ILE A 153 7.76 6.42 -51.19
N ALA A 154 6.70 6.96 -51.81
CA ALA A 154 6.29 6.62 -53.16
C ALA A 154 7.29 7.17 -54.19
N LEU A 155 7.64 6.34 -55.17
CA LEU A 155 8.09 6.75 -56.50
C LEU A 155 7.53 5.73 -57.49
#